data_AF-A0A355VDY7-F1
#
_entry.id   AF-A0A355VDY7-F1
#
_cell.length_a   1.000
_cell.length_b   1.000
_cell.length_c   1.000
_cell.angle_alpha   90.00
_cell.angle_beta   90.00
_cell.angle_gamma   90.00
#
_symmetry.space_group_name_H-M   'P 1'
#
loop_
_entity.id
_entity.type
_entity.pdbx_description
1 polymer ?
#
loop_
_entity_poly.entity_id
_entity_poly.type
_entity_poly.pdbx_seq_one_letter_code
_entity_poly.pdbx_strand_id
1 'polypeptide(L)'
;MDGTAIKQITDNAAAIELAQRVNETFSPVAAMPEHFKVVDLEQYEEFRTGFRARFVTHLIHSFVSYHGNPTATISPVFVDPERATAKVIFDLGSSSEPGHCRNTAELALKKTAAFVAFESLFSRSDIDQRKLAEWLEDWREYISAVGSDGSYIDVKQTINTVRKVTIEGVRKSDSSEENFSSSRSTLESITARSEAGELPSVLIFRAEPFHGLSTRDFRFRISIRTGGEKVSFGAFRIQEGVDSEEIGNDFCEILKEKLPPETNIVIGTIDTK
;
A
#
# COMPACT_ATOMS: atom_id res chain seq x y z
N MET A 1 25.72 -44.30 -50.41
CA MET A 1 25.08 -42.98 -50.25
C MET A 1 25.94 -42.18 -49.30
N ASP A 2 26.35 -40.98 -49.71
CA ASP A 2 27.31 -40.16 -48.98
C ASP A 2 26.61 -39.43 -47.81
N GLY A 3 27.07 -39.64 -46.58
CA GLY A 3 26.36 -39.20 -45.36
C GLY A 3 26.23 -37.68 -45.25
N THR A 4 27.13 -36.93 -45.88
CA THR A 4 27.11 -35.46 -46.00
C THR A 4 26.00 -34.95 -46.90
N ALA A 5 25.74 -35.63 -48.03
CA ALA A 5 24.65 -35.26 -48.94
C ALA A 5 23.28 -35.51 -48.31
N ILE A 6 23.13 -36.62 -47.56
CA ILE A 6 21.90 -36.89 -46.80
C ILE A 6 21.66 -35.80 -45.76
N LYS A 7 22.69 -35.41 -44.99
CA LYS A 7 22.59 -34.36 -43.98
C LYS A 7 22.16 -33.01 -44.58
N GLN A 8 22.75 -32.59 -45.70
CA GLN A 8 22.37 -31.34 -46.38
C GLN A 8 20.93 -31.36 -46.90
N ILE A 9 20.44 -32.49 -47.39
CA ILE A 9 19.04 -32.63 -47.84
C ILE A 9 18.09 -32.52 -46.63
N THR A 10 18.41 -33.19 -45.52
CA THR A 10 17.62 -33.10 -44.29
C THR A 10 17.63 -31.69 -43.71
N ASP A 11 18.78 -31.03 -43.69
CA ASP A 11 18.92 -29.66 -43.18
C ASP A 11 18.14 -28.67 -44.05
N ASN A 12 18.21 -28.78 -45.39
CA ASN A 12 17.43 -27.93 -46.29
C ASN A 12 15.90 -28.15 -46.15
N ALA A 13 15.45 -29.39 -45.97
CA ALA A 13 14.04 -29.68 -45.76
C ALA A 13 13.52 -29.03 -44.46
N ALA A 14 14.28 -29.13 -43.37
CA ALA A 14 13.97 -28.46 -42.11
C ALA A 14 13.99 -26.92 -42.23
N ALA A 15 14.87 -26.35 -43.06
CA ALA A 15 14.97 -24.91 -43.28
C ALA A 15 13.72 -24.37 -43.99
N ILE A 16 13.25 -25.10 -45.00
CA ILE A 16 12.04 -24.75 -45.76
C ILE A 16 10.81 -24.81 -44.87
N GLU A 17 10.67 -25.87 -44.06
CA GLU A 17 9.55 -26.00 -43.13
C GLU A 17 9.55 -24.88 -42.07
N LEU A 18 10.74 -24.56 -41.52
CA LEU A 18 10.87 -23.46 -40.57
C LEU A 18 10.53 -22.10 -41.21
N ALA A 19 11.04 -21.83 -42.41
CA ALA A 19 10.76 -20.59 -43.14
C ALA A 19 9.26 -20.43 -43.44
N GLN A 20 8.56 -21.51 -43.79
CA GLN A 20 7.11 -21.49 -43.99
C GLN A 20 6.37 -21.14 -42.70
N ARG A 21 6.69 -21.81 -41.58
CA ARG A 21 6.06 -21.51 -40.27
C ARG A 21 6.33 -20.09 -39.78
N VAL A 22 7.53 -19.58 -40.02
CA VAL A 22 7.95 -18.22 -39.65
C VAL A 22 7.14 -17.18 -40.44
N ASN A 23 6.88 -17.43 -41.73
CA ASN A 23 6.05 -16.56 -42.58
C ASN A 23 4.57 -16.53 -42.18
N GLU A 24 4.08 -17.52 -41.43
CA GLU A 24 2.72 -17.56 -40.89
C GLU A 24 2.56 -16.73 -39.61
N THR A 25 3.65 -16.22 -39.03
CA THR A 25 3.58 -15.41 -37.82
C THR A 25 3.24 -13.95 -38.13
N PHE A 26 2.53 -13.30 -37.22
CA PHE A 26 2.24 -11.85 -37.29
C PHE A 26 3.45 -10.97 -36.94
N SER A 27 4.60 -11.57 -36.63
CA SER A 27 5.84 -10.86 -36.32
C SER A 27 6.82 -10.98 -37.49
N PRO A 28 7.62 -9.94 -37.78
CA PRO A 28 8.63 -9.96 -38.82
C PRO A 28 9.80 -10.78 -38.29
N VAL A 29 9.75 -12.09 -38.53
CA VAL A 29 10.82 -13.02 -38.16
C VAL A 29 11.40 -13.64 -39.41
N ALA A 30 12.67 -14.03 -39.34
CA ALA A 30 13.32 -14.80 -40.39
C ALA A 30 13.99 -16.05 -39.81
N ALA A 31 13.96 -17.13 -40.58
CA ALA A 31 14.70 -18.35 -40.29
C ALA A 31 16.10 -18.25 -40.93
N MET A 32 17.15 -18.30 -40.11
CA MET A 32 18.53 -18.33 -40.60
C MET A 32 18.88 -19.74 -41.08
N PRO A 33 19.53 -19.87 -42.26
CA PRO A 33 19.99 -21.16 -42.78
C PRO A 33 21.00 -21.85 -41.86
N GLU A 34 21.78 -21.06 -41.11
CA GLU A 34 22.75 -21.56 -40.15
C GLU A 34 22.04 -21.85 -38.81
N HIS A 35 22.02 -23.13 -38.42
CA HIS A 35 21.46 -23.62 -37.15
C HIS A 35 19.95 -23.40 -36.93
N PHE A 36 19.16 -23.12 -37.97
CA PHE A 36 17.69 -22.95 -37.86
C PHE A 36 17.28 -21.88 -36.84
N LYS A 37 18.14 -20.87 -36.64
CA LYS A 37 17.87 -19.81 -35.67
C LYS A 37 16.78 -18.89 -36.23
N VAL A 38 15.69 -18.74 -35.48
CA VAL A 38 14.69 -17.70 -35.75
C VAL A 38 15.22 -16.38 -35.20
N VAL A 39 15.26 -15.35 -36.04
CA VAL A 39 15.67 -14.00 -35.67
C VAL A 39 14.52 -13.03 -35.84
N ASP A 40 14.36 -12.12 -34.89
CA ASP A 40 13.39 -11.02 -34.94
C ASP A 40 13.97 -9.86 -35.78
N LEU A 41 13.22 -9.48 -36.81
CA LEU A 41 13.56 -8.41 -37.73
C LEU A 41 12.92 -7.08 -37.37
N GLU A 42 12.09 -7.00 -36.32
CA GLU A 42 11.39 -5.77 -35.91
C GLU A 42 12.36 -4.59 -35.71
N GLN A 43 13.59 -4.85 -35.29
CA GLN A 43 14.64 -3.83 -35.12
C GLN A 43 15.03 -3.11 -36.42
N TYR A 44 14.70 -3.67 -37.58
CA TYR A 44 14.99 -3.10 -38.90
C TYR A 44 13.77 -2.47 -39.57
N GLU A 45 12.58 -2.59 -38.97
CA GLU A 45 11.34 -2.01 -39.47
C GLU A 45 11.21 -0.52 -39.11
N GLU A 46 10.43 0.24 -39.88
CA GLU A 46 10.18 1.67 -39.61
C GLU A 46 9.41 1.89 -38.30
N PHE A 47 8.49 0.98 -37.98
CA PHE A 47 7.67 1.00 -36.77
C PHE A 47 7.68 -0.35 -36.06
N ARG A 48 7.42 -0.33 -34.75
CA ARG A 48 7.22 -1.55 -33.96
C ARG A 48 5.99 -2.31 -34.43
N THR A 49 6.02 -3.62 -34.27
CA THR A 49 4.96 -4.54 -34.71
C THR A 49 3.73 -4.49 -33.82
N GLY A 50 3.89 -3.93 -32.63
CA GLY A 50 2.80 -3.59 -31.73
C GLY A 50 3.26 -2.56 -30.70
N PHE A 51 2.30 -1.79 -30.20
CA PHE A 51 2.54 -0.91 -29.08
C PHE A 51 2.83 -1.73 -27.81
N ARG A 52 3.91 -1.40 -27.12
CA ARG A 52 4.33 -2.04 -25.87
C ARG A 52 4.96 -1.01 -24.95
N ALA A 53 4.43 -0.91 -23.75
CA ALA A 53 4.82 0.08 -22.76
C ALA A 53 4.46 -0.42 -21.37
N ARG A 54 5.21 0.06 -20.38
CA ARG A 54 4.89 -0.11 -18.97
C ARG A 54 4.79 1.27 -18.34
N PHE A 55 3.57 1.69 -18.00
CA PHE A 55 3.33 2.94 -17.30
C PHE A 55 3.19 2.66 -15.79
N VAL A 56 3.94 3.38 -14.96
CA VAL A 56 3.87 3.22 -13.50
C VAL A 56 3.70 4.60 -12.88
N THR A 57 2.71 4.75 -12.00
CA THR A 57 2.47 6.01 -11.29
C THR A 57 1.96 5.76 -9.87
N HIS A 58 2.04 6.79 -9.04
CA HIS A 58 1.42 6.84 -7.71
C HIS A 58 0.25 7.82 -7.66
N LEU A 59 -0.06 8.47 -8.79
CA LEU A 59 -1.07 9.52 -8.89
C LEU A 59 -2.30 8.99 -9.63
N ILE A 60 -3.45 9.00 -8.94
CA ILE A 60 -4.72 8.53 -9.49
C ILE A 60 -5.06 9.23 -10.80
N HIS A 61 -4.91 10.56 -10.87
CA HIS A 61 -5.26 11.31 -12.07
C HIS A 61 -4.41 10.89 -13.29
N SER A 62 -3.11 10.63 -13.12
CA SER A 62 -2.25 10.23 -14.24
C SER A 62 -2.59 8.82 -14.72
N PHE A 63 -2.95 7.92 -13.80
CA PHE A 63 -3.40 6.58 -14.15
C PHE A 63 -4.71 6.62 -14.95
N VAL A 64 -5.70 7.39 -14.46
CA VAL A 64 -6.98 7.60 -15.14
C VAL A 64 -6.80 8.23 -16.51
N SER A 65 -5.97 9.28 -16.63
CA SER A 65 -5.69 9.91 -17.93
C SER A 65 -5.00 8.99 -18.91
N TYR A 66 -4.10 8.11 -18.44
CA TYR A 66 -3.44 7.12 -19.30
C TYR A 66 -4.42 6.02 -19.74
N HIS A 67 -5.30 5.56 -18.84
CA HIS A 67 -6.33 4.56 -19.13
C HIS A 67 -7.37 5.07 -20.14
N GLY A 68 -7.85 6.31 -19.98
CA GLY A 68 -8.85 6.92 -20.86
C GLY A 68 -8.31 7.48 -22.18
N ASN A 69 -7.06 7.19 -22.55
CA ASN A 69 -6.51 7.66 -23.83
C ASN A 69 -7.31 7.04 -24.99
N PRO A 70 -7.86 7.83 -25.94
CA PRO A 70 -8.75 7.34 -27.01
C PRO A 70 -8.12 6.29 -27.93
N THR A 71 -6.79 6.11 -27.91
CA THR A 71 -6.11 5.06 -28.67
C THR A 71 -6.07 3.71 -27.95
N ALA A 72 -6.44 3.66 -26.65
CA ALA A 72 -6.43 2.45 -25.84
C ALA A 72 -7.81 1.79 -25.84
N THR A 73 -7.86 0.47 -26.02
CA THR A 73 -9.05 -0.32 -25.73
C THR A 73 -9.36 -0.21 -24.24
N ILE A 74 -10.65 -0.04 -23.91
CA ILE A 74 -11.11 0.02 -22.53
C ILE A 74 -11.00 -1.39 -21.93
N SER A 75 -9.89 -1.60 -21.23
CA SER A 75 -9.58 -2.86 -20.57
C SER A 75 -9.96 -2.81 -19.09
N PRO A 76 -10.31 -3.98 -18.50
CA PRO A 76 -10.66 -4.05 -17.09
C PRO A 76 -9.50 -3.60 -16.20
N VAL A 77 -9.83 -2.91 -15.12
CA VAL A 77 -8.88 -2.48 -14.10
C VAL A 77 -8.99 -3.42 -12.91
N PHE A 78 -7.88 -4.07 -12.57
CA PHE A 78 -7.76 -4.97 -11.43
C PHE A 78 -7.26 -4.19 -10.24
N VAL A 79 -8.01 -4.19 -9.14
CA VAL A 79 -7.74 -3.38 -7.94
C VAL A 79 -7.47 -4.30 -6.77
N ASP A 80 -6.35 -4.06 -6.09
CA ASP A 80 -6.00 -4.64 -4.79
C ASP A 80 -6.24 -3.56 -3.72
N PRO A 81 -7.37 -3.63 -2.98
CA PRO A 81 -7.72 -2.62 -1.97
C PRO A 81 -6.79 -2.67 -0.76
N GLU A 82 -6.28 -3.86 -0.39
CA GLU A 82 -5.39 -4.03 0.76
C GLU A 82 -4.05 -3.33 0.54
N ARG A 83 -3.54 -3.37 -0.70
CA ARG A 83 -2.28 -2.73 -1.07
C ARG A 83 -2.45 -1.33 -1.65
N ALA A 84 -3.69 -0.86 -1.83
CA ALA A 84 -4.01 0.36 -2.56
C ALA A 84 -3.30 0.43 -3.93
N THR A 85 -3.38 -0.67 -4.68
CA THR A 85 -2.80 -0.77 -6.04
C THR A 85 -3.85 -1.11 -7.08
N ALA A 86 -3.64 -0.65 -8.31
CA ALA A 86 -4.45 -1.02 -9.46
C ALA A 86 -3.56 -1.35 -10.66
N LYS A 87 -4.00 -2.29 -11.50
CA LYS A 87 -3.27 -2.73 -12.69
C LYS A 87 -4.23 -2.93 -13.85
N VAL A 88 -3.81 -2.53 -15.03
CA VAL A 88 -4.49 -2.81 -16.30
C VAL A 88 -3.50 -3.40 -17.30
N ILE A 89 -3.97 -4.37 -18.07
CA ILE A 89 -3.27 -4.95 -19.20
C ILE A 89 -4.14 -4.63 -20.42
N PHE A 90 -3.69 -3.72 -21.27
CA PHE A 90 -4.49 -3.19 -22.36
C PHE A 90 -4.69 -4.23 -23.46
N ASP A 91 -3.64 -4.98 -23.79
CA ASP A 91 -3.61 -6.03 -24.79
C ASP A 91 -3.73 -7.43 -24.16
N LEU A 92 -4.65 -7.58 -23.19
CA LEU A 92 -4.95 -8.86 -22.53
C LEU A 92 -5.65 -9.86 -23.48
N GLY A 93 -6.50 -9.36 -24.38
CA GLY A 93 -7.32 -10.19 -25.26
C GLY A 93 -8.45 -10.92 -24.53
N SER A 94 -8.88 -12.05 -25.08
CA SER A 94 -9.94 -12.91 -24.53
C SER A 94 -9.45 -14.33 -24.29
N SER A 95 -10.26 -15.18 -23.66
CA SER A 95 -9.90 -16.59 -23.44
C SER A 95 -9.71 -17.38 -24.74
N SER A 96 -10.42 -17.01 -25.82
CA SER A 96 -10.27 -17.64 -27.14
C SER A 96 -9.17 -16.99 -28.00
N GLU A 97 -8.90 -15.71 -27.76
CA GLU A 97 -7.90 -14.91 -28.50
C GLU A 97 -7.05 -14.14 -27.48
N PRO A 98 -6.14 -14.82 -26.76
CA PRO A 98 -5.30 -14.17 -25.76
C PRO A 98 -4.32 -13.21 -26.43
N GLY A 99 -4.18 -12.03 -25.84
CA GLY A 99 -3.25 -11.01 -26.31
C GLY A 99 -1.84 -11.18 -25.73
N HIS A 100 -0.91 -10.37 -26.22
CA HIS A 100 0.50 -10.46 -25.83
C HIS A 100 0.82 -9.86 -24.46
N CYS A 101 -0.10 -9.09 -23.87
CA CYS A 101 0.04 -8.47 -22.57
C CYS A 101 1.30 -7.59 -22.39
N ARG A 102 1.72 -6.89 -23.46
CA ARG A 102 2.93 -6.07 -23.52
C ARG A 102 2.68 -4.59 -23.23
N ASN A 103 1.42 -4.16 -23.13
CA ASN A 103 1.04 -2.81 -22.75
C ASN A 103 0.31 -2.83 -21.41
N THR A 104 0.95 -2.29 -20.38
CA THR A 104 0.45 -2.30 -19.01
C THR A 104 0.52 -0.92 -18.36
N ALA A 105 -0.40 -0.68 -17.42
CA ALA A 105 -0.31 0.43 -16.49
C ALA A 105 -0.53 -0.06 -15.05
N GLU A 106 0.27 0.47 -14.14
CA GLU A 106 0.26 0.17 -12.72
C GLU A 106 0.13 1.46 -11.90
N LEU A 107 -0.84 1.48 -10.99
CA LEU A 107 -1.02 2.50 -9.97
C LEU A 107 -0.66 1.87 -8.63
N ALA A 108 0.29 2.48 -7.91
CA ALA A 108 0.57 2.13 -6.53
C ALA A 108 0.57 3.40 -5.69
N LEU A 109 -0.45 3.58 -4.86
CA LEU A 109 -0.57 4.80 -4.07
C LEU A 109 0.60 4.92 -3.08
N LYS A 110 1.06 6.16 -2.91
CA LYS A 110 2.10 6.48 -1.93
C LYS A 110 1.45 6.94 -0.62
N LYS A 111 1.82 6.29 0.49
CA LYS A 111 1.41 6.74 1.83
C LYS A 111 1.91 8.17 2.09
N THR A 112 1.11 8.98 2.78
CA THR A 112 1.54 10.34 3.14
C THR A 112 2.62 10.30 4.24
N ALA A 113 3.41 11.36 4.36
CA ALA A 113 4.43 11.43 5.41
C ALA A 113 3.83 11.34 6.82
N ALA A 114 2.67 11.98 7.03
CA ALA A 114 1.94 11.93 8.30
C ALA A 114 1.48 10.51 8.65
N PHE A 115 0.91 9.78 7.68
CA PHE A 115 0.44 8.42 7.93
C PHE A 115 1.60 7.43 8.14
N VAL A 116 2.71 7.58 7.42
CA VAL A 116 3.93 6.80 7.67
C VAL A 116 4.46 7.04 9.09
N ALA A 117 4.49 8.30 9.54
CA ALA A 117 4.92 8.64 10.89
C ALA A 117 3.98 8.06 11.96
N PHE A 118 2.67 8.08 11.71
CA PHE A 118 1.67 7.44 12.55
C PHE A 118 1.88 5.93 12.65
N GLU A 119 1.97 5.21 11.54
CA GLU A 119 2.22 3.76 11.53
C GLU A 119 3.52 3.38 12.25
N SER A 120 4.56 4.22 12.13
CA SER A 120 5.86 3.97 12.76
C SER A 120 5.77 3.90 14.30
N LEU A 121 4.78 4.54 14.91
CA LEU A 121 4.55 4.54 16.35
C LEU A 121 4.22 3.13 16.87
N PHE A 122 3.52 2.33 16.08
CA PHE A 122 3.03 1.00 16.46
C PHE A 122 4.00 -0.13 16.10
N SER A 123 5.05 0.17 15.32
CA SER A 123 6.09 -0.80 14.96
C SER A 123 7.00 -1.20 16.14
N ARG A 124 6.90 -0.49 17.27
CA ARG A 124 7.76 -0.68 18.44
C ARG A 124 6.93 -1.21 19.60
N SER A 125 7.46 -2.22 20.29
CA SER A 125 6.87 -2.68 21.55
C SER A 125 6.97 -1.59 22.61
N ASP A 126 8.11 -0.89 22.69
CA ASP A 126 8.41 0.09 23.73
C ASP A 126 8.97 1.38 23.13
N ILE A 127 8.39 2.50 23.53
CA ILE A 127 8.74 3.84 23.10
C ILE A 127 9.35 4.57 24.30
N ASP A 128 10.56 5.08 24.10
CA ASP A 128 11.21 5.94 25.09
C ASP A 128 10.41 7.24 25.30
N GLN A 129 10.31 7.68 26.56
CA GLN A 129 9.58 8.89 26.96
C GLN A 129 9.97 10.11 26.11
N ARG A 130 11.28 10.31 25.89
CA ARG A 130 11.78 11.45 25.11
C ARG A 130 11.28 11.38 23.67
N LYS A 131 11.40 10.21 23.05
CA LYS A 131 10.98 9.98 21.67
C LYS A 131 9.48 10.16 21.48
N LEU A 132 8.68 9.69 22.44
CA LEU A 132 7.23 9.87 22.39
C LEU A 132 6.85 11.35 22.48
N ALA A 133 7.47 12.10 23.40
CA ALA A 133 7.21 13.52 23.55
C ALA A 133 7.62 14.33 22.31
N GLU A 134 8.79 14.04 21.74
CA GLU A 134 9.27 14.64 20.48
C GLU A 134 8.28 14.34 19.34
N TRP A 135 7.84 13.09 19.19
CA TRP A 135 6.87 12.71 18.16
C TRP A 135 5.52 13.41 18.32
N LEU A 136 4.99 13.50 19.55
CA LEU A 136 3.75 14.22 19.83
C LEU A 136 3.88 15.72 19.51
N GLU A 137 5.06 16.32 19.71
CA GLU A 137 5.34 17.72 19.39
C GLU A 137 5.41 17.98 17.90
N ASP A 138 6.10 17.11 17.15
CA ASP A 138 6.26 17.21 15.69
C ASP A 138 4.92 17.08 14.96
N TRP A 139 4.02 16.23 15.46
CA TRP A 139 2.74 15.93 14.82
C TRP A 139 1.52 16.52 15.55
N ARG A 140 1.71 17.44 16.49
CA ARG A 140 0.64 18.00 17.32
C ARG A 140 -0.56 18.56 16.55
N GLU A 141 -0.33 19.06 15.34
CA GLU A 141 -1.39 19.65 14.48
C GLU A 141 -2.33 18.58 13.89
N TYR A 142 -1.87 17.33 13.85
CA TYR A 142 -2.65 16.17 13.40
C TYR A 142 -3.36 15.48 14.57
N ILE A 143 -3.08 15.87 15.82
CA ILE A 143 -3.50 15.13 17.00
C ILE A 143 -4.60 15.88 17.75
N SER A 144 -5.62 15.16 18.18
CA SER A 144 -6.58 15.60 19.20
C SER A 144 -6.57 14.63 20.37
N ALA A 145 -6.62 15.14 21.60
CA ALA A 145 -6.60 14.32 22.81
C ALA A 145 -7.96 14.35 23.51
N VAL A 146 -8.43 13.19 23.94
CA VAL A 146 -9.72 13.00 24.60
C VAL A 146 -9.50 12.37 25.98
N GLY A 147 -10.05 12.99 27.03
CA GLY A 147 -9.99 12.54 28.41
C GLY A 147 -10.92 11.35 28.71
N SER A 148 -10.89 10.88 29.96
CA SER A 148 -11.77 9.78 30.42
C SER A 148 -13.25 10.18 30.48
N ASP A 149 -13.54 11.46 30.70
CA ASP A 149 -14.88 12.04 30.69
C ASP A 149 -15.40 12.37 29.27
N GLY A 150 -14.61 12.09 28.23
CA GLY A 150 -14.92 12.41 26.85
C GLY A 150 -14.65 13.88 26.46
N SER A 151 -14.11 14.70 27.37
CA SER A 151 -13.73 16.08 27.07
C SER A 151 -12.44 16.14 26.23
N TYR A 152 -12.31 17.17 25.42
CA TYR A 152 -11.06 17.43 24.69
C TYR A 152 -10.02 18.05 25.61
N ILE A 153 -8.81 17.51 25.56
CA ILE A 153 -7.63 17.98 26.29
C ILE A 153 -6.72 18.70 25.30
N ASP A 154 -6.11 19.81 25.73
CA ASP A 154 -5.06 20.45 24.92
C ASP A 154 -3.88 19.48 24.77
N VAL A 155 -3.50 19.19 23.53
CA VAL A 155 -2.39 18.30 23.19
C VAL A 155 -1.09 18.73 23.87
N LYS A 156 -0.88 20.04 24.13
CA LYS A 156 0.27 20.54 24.89
C LYS A 156 0.26 20.04 26.34
N GLN A 157 -0.91 19.91 26.96
CA GLN A 157 -1.02 19.33 28.29
C GLN A 157 -0.65 17.85 28.24
N THR A 158 -1.14 17.10 27.24
CA THR A 158 -0.74 15.71 27.03
C THR A 158 0.78 15.55 26.87
N ILE A 159 1.41 16.37 26.02
CA ILE A 159 2.87 16.36 25.83
C ILE A 159 3.59 16.62 27.15
N ASN A 160 3.15 17.63 27.91
CA ASN A 160 3.74 17.96 29.21
C ASN A 160 3.55 16.84 30.23
N THR A 161 2.40 16.17 30.25
CA THR A 161 2.15 15.01 31.10
C THR A 161 3.10 13.88 30.72
N VAL A 162 3.22 13.53 29.43
CA VAL A 162 4.17 12.51 28.95
C VAL A 162 5.60 12.83 29.40
N ARG A 163 6.05 14.09 29.31
CA ARG A 163 7.39 14.52 29.76
C ARG A 163 7.61 14.43 31.27
N LYS A 164 6.55 14.49 32.07
CA LYS A 164 6.61 14.50 33.54
C LYS A 164 6.35 13.14 34.19
N VAL A 165 5.92 12.13 33.43
CA VAL A 165 5.75 10.77 33.96
C VAL A 165 7.07 10.27 34.55
N THR A 166 7.03 9.76 35.78
CA THR A 166 8.17 9.15 36.46
C THR A 166 7.76 7.81 37.08
N ILE A 167 8.72 6.89 37.26
CA ILE A 167 8.45 5.58 37.90
C ILE A 167 7.87 5.76 39.30
N GLU A 168 8.41 6.69 40.09
CA GLU A 168 7.92 7.00 41.43
C GLU A 168 6.50 7.57 41.41
N GLY A 169 6.19 8.44 40.44
CA GLY A 169 4.84 8.98 40.25
C GLY A 169 3.81 7.89 39.92
N VAL A 170 4.18 6.90 39.10
CA VAL A 170 3.32 5.75 38.78
C VAL A 170 3.13 4.86 40.02
N ARG A 171 4.21 4.49 40.71
CA ARG A 171 4.13 3.65 41.93
C ARG A 171 3.33 4.32 43.06
N LYS A 172 3.46 5.64 43.23
CA LYS A 172 2.65 6.41 44.19
C LYS A 172 1.17 6.40 43.80
N SER A 173 0.86 6.57 42.52
CA SER A 173 -0.51 6.42 42.00
C SER A 173 -1.07 5.03 42.31
N ASP A 174 -0.34 3.96 42.00
CA ASP A 174 -0.76 2.57 42.29
C ASP A 174 -1.01 2.37 43.80
N SER A 175 -0.13 2.90 44.66
CA SER A 175 -0.29 2.80 46.13
C SER A 175 -1.47 3.61 46.68
N SER A 176 -1.86 4.69 45.99
CA SER A 176 -3.04 5.48 46.33
C SER A 176 -4.34 4.79 45.90
N GLU A 177 -4.31 4.01 44.81
CA GLU A 177 -5.42 3.17 44.36
C GLU A 177 -5.64 1.98 45.31
N GLU A 178 -4.59 1.34 45.84
CA GLU A 178 -4.72 0.29 46.85
C GLU A 178 -5.47 0.78 48.11
N ASN A 179 -5.18 2.00 48.57
CA ASN A 179 -5.85 2.60 49.73
C ASN A 179 -7.29 3.08 49.47
N PHE A 180 -7.71 3.23 48.20
CA PHE A 180 -9.07 3.63 47.79
C PHE A 180 -9.90 2.48 47.18
N SER A 181 -9.33 1.27 47.07
CA SER A 181 -9.92 0.08 46.43
C SER A 181 -11.16 -0.51 47.12
N SER A 182 -11.60 0.06 48.25
CA SER A 182 -12.78 -0.44 48.98
C SER A 182 -14.12 -0.03 48.38
N SER A 183 -14.19 0.75 47.28
CA SER A 183 -15.49 1.26 46.80
C SER A 183 -15.70 1.47 45.28
N ARG A 184 -14.92 0.94 44.34
CA ARG A 184 -15.29 1.04 42.90
C ARG A 184 -14.93 -0.20 42.07
N SER A 185 -15.84 -0.55 41.15
CA SER A 185 -15.77 -1.73 40.27
C SER A 185 -14.61 -1.65 39.27
N THR A 186 -14.06 -2.82 38.95
CA THR A 186 -12.90 -3.14 38.07
C THR A 186 -12.86 -2.53 36.67
N LEU A 187 -13.86 -1.75 36.26
CA LEU A 187 -13.88 -1.01 34.99
C LEU A 187 -13.37 0.44 35.13
N GLU A 188 -13.32 1.00 36.35
CA GLU A 188 -12.84 2.37 36.60
C GLU A 188 -11.36 2.44 37.03
N SER A 189 -10.75 1.29 37.33
CA SER A 189 -9.37 1.15 37.83
C SER A 189 -8.29 1.25 36.73
N ILE A 190 -8.56 1.94 35.62
CA ILE A 190 -7.58 2.21 34.55
C ILE A 190 -7.35 3.72 34.45
N THR A 191 -7.23 4.40 35.59
CA THR A 191 -7.03 5.86 35.62
C THR A 191 -5.91 6.23 36.58
N ALA A 192 -4.67 5.98 36.16
CA ALA A 192 -3.48 6.43 36.87
C ALA A 192 -3.46 7.97 36.93
N ARG A 193 -3.95 8.54 38.04
CA ARG A 193 -3.78 9.96 38.37
C ARG A 193 -2.38 10.17 38.93
N SER A 194 -1.45 10.50 38.05
CA SER A 194 -0.13 10.99 38.47
C SER A 194 -0.18 12.49 38.81
N GLU A 195 0.71 12.96 39.69
CA GLU A 195 0.95 14.40 39.94
C GLU A 195 1.29 15.19 38.64
N ALA A 196 1.62 14.48 37.55
CA ALA A 196 1.93 15.02 36.23
C ALA A 196 0.69 15.31 35.34
N GLY A 197 -0.52 14.99 35.81
CA GLY A 197 -1.76 15.09 35.05
C GLY A 197 -2.26 13.74 34.52
N GLU A 198 -3.46 13.75 33.95
CA GLU A 198 -4.11 12.56 33.39
C GLU A 198 -3.68 12.38 31.92
N LEU A 199 -3.25 11.16 31.57
CA LEU A 199 -3.06 10.82 30.15
C LEU A 199 -4.41 10.72 29.45
N PRO A 200 -4.53 11.15 28.18
CA PRO A 200 -5.78 11.01 27.45
C PRO A 200 -6.18 9.54 27.31
N SER A 201 -7.48 9.28 27.40
CA SER A 201 -8.07 7.97 27.18
C SER A 201 -7.93 7.53 25.72
N VAL A 202 -7.99 8.48 24.79
CA VAL A 202 -7.85 8.28 23.34
C VAL A 202 -7.14 9.48 22.73
N LEU A 203 -6.21 9.19 21.82
CA LEU A 203 -5.67 10.15 20.87
C LEU A 203 -6.29 9.88 19.49
N ILE A 204 -6.61 10.94 18.77
CA ILE A 204 -7.15 10.91 17.41
C ILE A 204 -6.13 11.57 16.50
N PHE A 205 -5.62 10.84 15.51
CA PHE A 205 -4.69 11.32 14.50
C PHE A 205 -5.44 11.53 13.19
N ARG A 206 -5.62 12.79 12.77
CA ARG A 206 -6.41 13.13 11.59
C ARG A 206 -5.51 13.37 10.37
N ALA A 207 -5.48 12.44 9.42
CA ALA A 207 -4.60 12.54 8.24
C ALA A 207 -5.17 11.81 7.00
N GLU A 208 -4.62 12.15 5.83
CA GLU A 208 -4.78 11.34 4.62
C GLU A 208 -3.85 10.12 4.68
N PRO A 209 -4.35 8.88 4.55
CA PRO A 209 -3.50 7.68 4.62
C PRO A 209 -2.58 7.54 3.40
N PHE A 210 -3.14 7.79 2.22
CA PHE A 210 -2.44 7.78 0.94
C PHE A 210 -2.74 9.07 0.18
N HIS A 211 -1.81 9.50 -0.65
CA HIS A 211 -2.00 10.68 -1.49
C HIS A 211 -3.21 10.51 -2.41
N GLY A 212 -4.17 11.44 -2.31
CA GLY A 212 -5.38 11.46 -3.12
C GLY A 212 -6.54 10.63 -2.56
N LEU A 213 -6.41 10.05 -1.37
CA LEU A 213 -7.52 9.48 -0.59
C LEU A 213 -8.09 10.49 0.41
N SER A 214 -9.26 10.18 0.97
CA SER A 214 -9.95 11.03 1.92
C SER A 214 -9.20 11.12 3.27
N THR A 215 -9.23 12.29 3.90
CA THR A 215 -8.73 12.47 5.29
C THR A 215 -9.58 11.69 6.27
N ARG A 216 -8.95 11.05 7.26
CA ARG A 216 -9.60 10.21 8.27
C ARG A 216 -9.04 10.42 9.68
N ASP A 217 -9.82 10.01 10.66
CA ASP A 217 -9.50 10.04 12.08
C ASP A 217 -9.05 8.67 12.57
N PHE A 218 -7.74 8.48 12.74
CA PHE A 218 -7.16 7.24 13.27
C PHE A 218 -7.06 7.30 14.79
N ARG A 219 -7.69 6.36 15.49
CA ARG A 219 -7.74 6.35 16.96
C ARG A 219 -6.66 5.46 17.55
N PHE A 220 -6.00 5.92 18.60
CA PHE A 220 -4.99 5.14 19.31
C PHE A 220 -4.91 5.49 20.80
N ARG A 221 -4.27 4.62 21.57
CA ARG A 221 -3.98 4.82 22.99
C ARG A 221 -2.51 4.70 23.27
N ILE A 222 -2.07 5.37 24.33
CA ILE A 222 -0.73 5.23 24.88
C ILE A 222 -0.87 4.64 26.28
N SER A 223 -0.06 3.63 26.60
CA SER A 223 0.05 3.08 27.96
C SER A 223 1.43 3.33 28.54
N ILE A 224 1.51 3.52 29.86
CA ILE A 224 2.78 3.58 30.58
C ILE A 224 3.23 2.15 30.89
N ARG A 225 4.54 1.89 30.79
CA ARG A 225 5.17 0.63 31.15
C ARG A 225 6.31 0.89 32.13
N THR A 226 6.29 0.16 33.24
CA THR A 226 7.19 0.35 34.39
C THR A 226 8.00 -0.91 34.74
N GLY A 227 8.09 -1.87 33.81
CA GLY A 227 8.80 -3.14 34.03
C GLY A 227 10.34 -3.06 34.00
N GLY A 228 10.91 -1.91 33.64
CA GLY A 228 12.36 -1.69 33.56
C GLY A 228 12.86 -0.55 34.46
N GLU A 229 14.16 -0.24 34.37
CA GLU A 229 14.80 0.86 35.13
C GLU A 229 14.35 2.27 34.70
N LYS A 230 13.71 2.40 33.53
CA LYS A 230 13.21 3.66 32.97
C LYS A 230 11.73 3.52 32.57
N VAL A 231 11.00 4.64 32.60
CA VAL A 231 9.63 4.71 32.05
C VAL A 231 9.69 4.47 30.55
N SER A 232 8.90 3.53 30.05
CA SER A 232 8.63 3.37 28.63
C SER A 232 7.13 3.44 28.36
N PHE A 233 6.76 3.57 27.09
CA PHE A 233 5.37 3.67 26.66
C PHE A 233 5.05 2.62 25.60
N GLY A 234 3.83 2.10 25.61
CA GLY A 234 3.27 1.33 24.51
C GLY A 234 2.25 2.17 23.74
N ALA A 235 2.17 2.00 22.42
CA ALA A 235 1.12 2.59 21.59
C ALA A 235 0.26 1.48 20.98
N PHE A 236 -1.06 1.68 20.95
CA PHE A 236 -2.01 0.69 20.45
C PHE A 236 -3.03 1.36 19.54
N ARG A 237 -3.16 0.86 18.30
CA ARG A 237 -4.24 1.28 17.41
C ARG A 237 -5.58 0.74 17.91
N ILE A 238 -6.60 1.57 17.82
CA ILE A 238 -7.99 1.18 18.03
C ILE A 238 -8.57 0.91 16.65
N GLN A 239 -9.19 -0.26 16.44
CA GLN A 239 -9.93 -0.60 15.21
C GLN A 239 -9.11 -0.57 13.90
N GLU A 240 -7.81 -0.88 13.95
CA GLU A 240 -6.93 -0.89 12.77
C GLU A 240 -7.46 -1.69 11.57
N GLY A 241 -8.11 -2.82 11.81
CA GLY A 241 -8.71 -3.63 10.74
C GLY A 241 -9.83 -2.89 10.00
N VAL A 242 -10.66 -2.16 10.75
CA VAL A 242 -11.75 -1.34 10.17
C VAL A 242 -11.16 -0.18 9.37
N ASP A 243 -10.16 0.52 9.94
CA ASP A 243 -9.46 1.60 9.23
C ASP A 243 -8.90 1.10 7.88
N SER A 244 -8.30 -0.10 7.86
CA SER A 244 -7.69 -0.68 6.67
C SER A 244 -8.73 -1.03 5.61
N GLU A 245 -9.86 -1.61 6.02
CA GLU A 245 -10.98 -1.93 5.13
C GLU A 245 -11.59 -0.65 4.53
N GLU A 246 -11.81 0.37 5.35
CA GLU A 246 -12.34 1.66 4.89
C GLU A 246 -11.40 2.34 3.90
N ILE A 247 -10.09 2.30 4.13
CA ILE A 247 -9.08 2.83 3.19
C ILE A 247 -9.19 2.13 1.83
N GLY A 248 -9.29 0.80 1.83
CA GLY A 248 -9.46 0.03 0.60
C GLY A 248 -10.75 0.37 -0.14
N ASN A 249 -11.86 0.53 0.59
CA ASN A 249 -13.15 0.91 0.02
C ASN A 249 -13.12 2.31 -0.61
N ASP A 250 -12.54 3.30 0.07
CA ASP A 250 -12.39 4.67 -0.45
C ASP A 250 -11.49 4.73 -1.68
N PHE A 251 -10.42 3.92 -1.72
CA PHE A 251 -9.63 3.77 -2.94
C PHE A 251 -10.46 3.21 -4.11
N CYS A 252 -11.28 2.18 -3.87
CA CYS A 252 -12.16 1.61 -4.89
C CYS A 252 -13.21 2.62 -5.38
N GLU A 253 -13.84 3.36 -4.47
CA GLU A 253 -14.85 4.37 -4.82
C GLU A 253 -14.26 5.52 -5.63
N ILE A 254 -13.07 6.02 -5.25
CA ILE A 254 -12.39 7.08 -6.01
C ILE A 254 -12.02 6.60 -7.43
N LEU A 255 -11.62 5.33 -7.59
CA LEU A 255 -11.35 4.77 -8.91
C LEU A 255 -12.63 4.62 -9.73
N LYS A 256 -13.73 4.13 -9.14
CA LYS A 256 -15.04 4.04 -9.79
C LYS A 256 -15.54 5.41 -10.26
N GLU A 257 -15.33 6.45 -9.46
CA GLU A 257 -15.75 7.81 -9.78
C GLU A 257 -14.95 8.41 -10.94
N LYS A 258 -13.62 8.17 -10.96
CA LYS A 258 -12.71 8.85 -11.88
C LYS A 258 -12.47 8.11 -13.19
N LEU A 259 -12.57 6.79 -13.22
CA LEU A 259 -12.42 6.00 -14.43
C LEU A 259 -13.63 6.20 -15.37
N PRO A 260 -13.47 5.97 -16.69
CA PRO A 260 -14.59 5.97 -17.61
C PRO A 260 -15.71 5.02 -17.14
N PRO A 261 -17.01 5.40 -17.20
CA PRO A 261 -18.13 4.62 -16.65
C PRO A 261 -18.24 3.19 -17.18
N GLU A 262 -17.79 2.94 -18.40
CA GLU A 262 -17.75 1.64 -19.07
C GLU A 262 -16.59 0.75 -18.60
N THR A 263 -15.69 1.25 -17.77
CA THR A 263 -14.54 0.50 -17.24
C THR A 263 -15.03 -0.56 -16.25
N ASN A 264 -14.80 -1.82 -16.57
CA ASN A 264 -15.03 -2.91 -15.64
C ASN A 264 -13.93 -2.91 -14.55
N ILE A 265 -14.32 -2.73 -13.29
CA ILE A 265 -13.41 -2.79 -12.15
C ILE A 265 -13.57 -4.14 -11.46
N VAL A 266 -12.45 -4.86 -11.34
CA VAL A 266 -12.39 -6.19 -10.75
C VAL A 266 -11.53 -6.16 -9.50
N ILE A 267 -12.07 -6.62 -8.37
CA ILE A 267 -11.29 -6.73 -7.14
C ILE A 267 -10.40 -7.97 -7.21
N GLY A 268 -9.09 -7.77 -7.09
CA GLY A 268 -8.07 -8.80 -7.18
C GLY A 268 -6.81 -8.31 -7.90
N THR A 269 -5.80 -9.17 -7.95
CA THR A 269 -4.56 -8.93 -8.69
C THR A 269 -4.53 -9.76 -9.97
N ILE A 270 -3.88 -9.24 -11.01
CA ILE A 270 -3.62 -9.95 -12.25
C ILE A 270 -2.13 -10.01 -12.54
N ASP A 271 -1.67 -11.17 -12.99
CA ASP A 271 -0.32 -11.37 -13.48
C ASP A 271 -0.31 -12.26 -14.72
N THR A 272 0.67 -12.02 -15.59
CA THR A 272 0.90 -12.76 -16.83
C THR A 272 2.04 -13.72 -16.59
N LYS A 273 1.76 -15.02 -16.67
CA LYS A 273 2.75 -16.08 -16.47
C LYS A 273 3.61 -16.30 -17.71
#